data_AF-A0A1G0PGP6-F1
#
_entry.id   AF-A0A1G0PGP6-F1
#
_cell.length_a   1.000
_cell.length_b   1.000
_cell.length_c   1.000
_cell.angle_alpha   90.00
_cell.angle_beta   90.00
_cell.angle_gamma   90.00
#
_symmetry.space_group_name_H-M   'P 1'
#
loop_
_entity.id
_entity.type
_entity.pdbx_description
1 polymer ?
#
loop_
_entity_poly.entity_id
_entity_poly.type
_entity_poly.pdbx_seq_one_letter_code
_entity_poly.pdbx_strand_id
1 'polypeptide(L)'
;CVGCHQLGQESTRTIPAQLGHFESGADAWMRRVQSGQWGNAMTNRLAGQLGGVPYKYFGDWTERVAKGELPKNKPPRPLGIERNIVVTAWEWSAPDKYLHDLISSDRRKPTVNAYGPVYGAPEYSTDNMPILDPRTHTVSSFRMPVADPNMPLSLGPGHAGQVKVTAPSPYWGDRAIWDTRANQHNAMLDGKGRVWLAASVRGRPNPAWCKKGSDHPSAKVFPLDLSSRQVAVFDPKTKQYDFVDTCFGTHHPQFGYDADNTLWLSGTGQVAGWVNTKTWDETRDARKAVGWFPFVLDANGNGNLDEFTDAGKPAAAGKDARFNPGSGPYAVMPHPTDGSIWYTSGVFGGRPGFLRFDPRTRLSEFYQVPKEAIGLRGGDIDKNGVLWASGSSGHLISFDRRKCEGPLNGPNATGNHCPEGFAMHRYPGPGFEDYPNGSAEGSYYTWVDHHNTVGLGENVPISTANLQDGFVGYKDGQMILMRVPYPMGFYAKGLDGRIDDPNAGWKGRGLWSASGDRTPWLNEFGKGARPLAVQIQVRPDPLAR
;
A
#
# COMPACT_ATOMS: atom_id res chain seq x y z
N CYS A 1 3.68 12.83 -7.98
CA CYS A 1 4.50 12.07 -8.95
C CYS A 1 4.93 10.73 -8.36
N VAL A 2 5.82 10.71 -7.36
CA VAL A 2 6.40 9.46 -6.81
C VAL A 2 5.36 8.41 -6.40
N GLY A 3 4.15 8.77 -5.94
CA GLY A 3 3.12 7.77 -5.63
C GLY A 3 2.48 7.05 -6.83
N CYS A 4 2.85 7.40 -8.07
CA CYS A 4 2.29 6.86 -9.31
C CYS A 4 3.34 6.17 -10.17
N HIS A 5 4.52 6.76 -10.26
CA HIS A 5 5.65 6.35 -11.08
C HIS A 5 6.93 6.91 -10.46
N GLN A 6 8.08 6.34 -10.82
CA GLN A 6 9.38 6.87 -10.39
C GLN A 6 9.63 8.28 -10.94
N LEU A 7 10.42 9.09 -10.23
CA LEU A 7 11.00 10.34 -10.74
C LEU A 7 12.47 10.13 -11.12
N GLY A 8 12.90 10.76 -12.22
CA GLY A 8 14.29 10.74 -12.70
C GLY A 8 14.48 9.99 -14.02
N GLN A 9 13.52 9.16 -14.43
CA GLN A 9 13.49 8.55 -15.76
C GLN A 9 13.39 9.62 -16.86
N GLU A 10 13.83 9.29 -18.08
CA GLU A 10 13.76 10.17 -19.25
C GLU A 10 12.39 10.82 -19.42
N SER A 11 11.34 10.02 -19.33
CA SER A 11 9.97 10.48 -19.47
C SER A 11 9.58 11.55 -18.44
N THR A 12 10.19 11.58 -17.26
CA THR A 12 9.89 12.54 -16.18
C THR A 12 10.84 13.73 -16.13
N ARG A 13 12.08 13.58 -16.62
CA ARG A 13 13.07 14.68 -16.72
C ARG A 13 12.92 15.51 -18.01
N THR A 14 11.95 15.16 -18.86
CA THR A 14 11.64 15.84 -20.13
C THR A 14 10.16 16.17 -20.24
N ILE A 15 9.81 17.07 -21.17
CA ILE A 15 8.43 17.36 -21.58
C ILE A 15 8.20 16.77 -22.97
N PRO A 16 7.24 15.85 -23.16
CA PRO A 16 6.92 15.30 -24.47
C PRO A 16 6.51 16.41 -25.46
N ALA A 17 7.17 16.46 -26.61
CA ALA A 17 6.92 17.46 -27.65
C ALA A 17 5.45 17.49 -28.14
N GLN A 18 4.75 16.35 -28.05
CA GLN A 18 3.33 16.21 -28.40
C GLN A 18 2.41 17.06 -27.51
N LEU A 19 2.88 17.55 -26.37
CA LEU A 19 2.12 18.46 -25.51
C LEU A 19 2.11 19.91 -26.01
N GLY A 20 3.00 20.26 -26.94
CA GLY A 20 3.13 21.59 -27.52
C GLY A 20 4.32 22.39 -26.99
N HIS A 21 4.33 23.69 -27.31
CA HIS A 21 5.33 24.65 -26.85
C HIS A 21 4.76 25.52 -25.73
N PHE A 22 5.61 25.86 -24.76
CA PHE A 22 5.23 26.61 -23.56
C PHE A 22 6.25 27.71 -23.29
N GLU A 23 5.79 28.82 -22.71
CA GLU A 23 6.65 29.96 -22.37
C GLU A 23 7.58 29.66 -21.18
N SER A 24 7.17 28.76 -20.30
CA SER A 24 7.95 28.32 -19.13
C SER A 24 7.83 26.82 -18.86
N GLY A 25 8.80 26.25 -18.16
CA GLY A 25 8.72 24.88 -17.65
C GLY A 25 7.55 24.68 -16.68
N ALA A 26 7.14 25.71 -15.94
CA ALA A 26 5.99 25.65 -15.04
C ALA A 26 4.67 25.41 -15.82
N ASP A 27 4.47 26.12 -16.93
CA ASP A 27 3.29 25.94 -17.80
C ASP A 27 3.29 24.56 -18.45
N ALA A 28 4.48 24.10 -18.88
CA ALA A 28 4.65 22.76 -19.43
C ALA A 28 4.24 21.68 -18.41
N TRP A 29 4.65 21.80 -17.15
CA TRP A 29 4.27 20.86 -16.10
C TRP A 29 2.80 20.95 -15.73
N MET A 30 2.22 22.15 -15.71
CA MET A 30 0.79 22.34 -15.48
C MET A 30 -0.03 21.58 -16.54
N ARG A 31 0.32 21.67 -17.83
CA ARG A 31 -0.34 20.90 -18.90
C ARG A 31 -0.03 19.41 -18.81
N ARG A 32 1.21 19.04 -18.48
CA ARG A 32 1.64 17.63 -18.40
C ARG A 32 0.78 16.84 -17.40
N VAL A 33 0.59 17.37 -16.19
CA VAL A 33 -0.11 16.64 -15.12
C VAL A 33 -1.62 16.52 -15.36
N GLN A 34 -2.19 17.22 -16.34
CA GLN A 34 -3.58 17.06 -16.75
C GLN A 34 -3.80 15.84 -17.65
N SER A 35 -2.74 15.14 -18.07
CA SER A 35 -2.83 14.07 -19.06
C SER A 35 -3.53 12.81 -18.52
N GLY A 36 -4.50 12.28 -19.28
CA GLY A 36 -5.14 10.99 -19.01
C GLY A 36 -6.18 10.99 -17.88
N GLN A 37 -6.58 9.80 -17.44
CA GLN A 37 -7.67 9.60 -16.47
C GLN A 37 -7.31 9.97 -15.02
N TRP A 38 -6.02 10.11 -14.68
CA TRP A 38 -5.59 10.58 -13.35
C TRP A 38 -5.33 12.09 -13.30
N GLY A 39 -5.50 12.79 -14.44
CA GLY A 39 -5.19 14.22 -14.58
C GLY A 39 -5.83 15.09 -13.50
N ASN A 40 -7.14 14.96 -13.32
CA ASN A 40 -7.89 15.70 -12.31
C ASN A 40 -7.33 15.52 -10.88
N ALA A 41 -6.99 14.29 -10.47
CA ALA A 41 -6.44 14.03 -9.15
C ALA A 41 -5.05 14.65 -8.96
N MET A 42 -4.21 14.64 -10.00
CA MET A 42 -2.91 15.33 -9.95
C MET A 42 -3.09 16.85 -9.89
N THR A 43 -3.95 17.42 -10.71
CA THR A 43 -4.24 18.86 -10.71
C THR A 43 -4.78 19.31 -9.35
N ASN A 44 -5.73 18.59 -8.76
CA ASN A 44 -6.27 18.93 -7.43
C ASN A 44 -5.19 18.90 -6.34
N ARG A 45 -4.26 17.94 -6.40
CA ARG A 45 -3.15 17.86 -5.45
C ARG A 45 -2.16 19.02 -5.65
N LEU A 46 -1.74 19.28 -6.88
CA LEU A 46 -0.68 20.24 -7.18
C LEU A 46 -1.19 21.68 -7.14
N ALA A 47 -2.27 22.00 -7.87
CA ALA A 47 -2.85 23.34 -7.92
C ALA A 47 -3.70 23.65 -6.69
N GLY A 48 -4.53 22.71 -6.25
CA GLY A 48 -5.47 22.92 -5.13
C GLY A 48 -4.77 22.85 -3.77
N GLN A 49 -4.34 21.67 -3.36
CA GLN A 49 -3.82 21.43 -2.00
C GLN A 49 -2.45 22.07 -1.76
N LEU A 50 -1.59 22.12 -2.78
CA LEU A 50 -0.24 22.67 -2.69
C LEU A 50 -0.10 24.07 -3.32
N GLY A 51 -1.22 24.71 -3.67
CA GLY A 51 -1.25 26.10 -4.15
C GLY A 51 -0.45 26.36 -5.43
N GLY A 52 -0.25 25.35 -6.28
CA GLY A 52 0.51 25.46 -7.53
C GLY A 52 2.03 25.52 -7.37
N VAL A 53 2.55 25.58 -6.13
CA VAL A 53 3.98 25.63 -5.82
C VAL A 53 4.80 24.57 -6.56
N PRO A 54 4.35 23.30 -6.69
CA PRO A 54 5.15 22.27 -7.37
C PRO A 54 5.46 22.56 -8.85
N TYR A 55 4.63 23.32 -9.57
CA TYR A 55 4.83 23.56 -11.00
C TYR A 55 6.14 24.29 -11.29
N LYS A 56 6.45 25.32 -10.49
CA LYS A 56 7.73 26.03 -10.58
C LYS A 56 8.91 25.08 -10.41
N TYR A 57 8.94 24.33 -9.30
CA TYR A 57 10.08 23.47 -8.99
C TYR A 57 10.27 22.32 -9.98
N PHE A 58 9.18 21.74 -10.49
CA PHE A 58 9.29 20.74 -11.55
C PHE A 58 9.77 21.35 -12.87
N GLY A 59 9.29 22.55 -13.24
CA GLY A 59 9.77 23.32 -14.38
C GLY A 59 11.25 23.60 -14.31
N ASP A 60 11.68 24.28 -13.23
CA ASP A 60 13.08 24.62 -12.95
C ASP A 60 13.99 23.37 -12.99
N TRP A 61 13.53 22.25 -12.44
CA TRP A 61 14.27 20.98 -12.49
C TRP A 61 14.46 20.48 -13.92
N THR A 62 13.39 20.40 -14.73
CA THR A 62 13.50 19.93 -16.11
C THR A 62 14.31 20.88 -17.01
N GLU A 63 14.23 22.20 -16.78
CA GLU A 63 15.01 23.19 -17.53
C GLU A 63 16.51 23.11 -17.23
N ARG A 64 16.89 22.90 -15.97
CA ARG A 64 18.32 22.73 -15.62
C ARG A 64 18.90 21.46 -16.24
N VAL A 65 18.15 20.36 -16.24
CA VAL A 65 18.56 19.12 -16.93
C VAL A 65 18.72 19.36 -18.43
N ALA A 66 17.79 20.08 -19.08
CA ALA A 66 17.90 20.44 -20.49
C ALA A 66 19.12 21.32 -20.81
N LYS A 67 19.57 22.15 -19.85
CA LYS A 67 20.81 22.95 -19.93
C LYS A 67 22.08 22.14 -19.60
N GLY A 68 21.96 20.84 -19.32
CA GLY A 68 23.09 19.95 -19.06
C GLY A 68 23.47 19.79 -17.58
N GLU A 69 22.61 20.20 -16.63
CA GLU A 69 22.85 19.91 -15.21
C GLU A 69 22.88 18.39 -14.98
N LEU A 70 23.92 17.93 -14.28
CA LEU A 70 24.11 16.53 -13.90
C LEU A 70 23.92 16.35 -12.38
N PRO A 71 23.51 15.15 -11.92
CA PRO A 71 23.49 14.85 -10.49
C PRO A 71 24.86 15.10 -9.84
N LYS A 72 24.87 15.82 -8.72
CA LYS A 72 26.10 16.11 -7.96
C LYS A 72 26.68 14.87 -7.26
N ASN A 73 25.86 13.83 -7.08
CA ASN A 73 26.22 12.60 -6.38
C ASN A 73 26.41 11.45 -7.37
N LYS A 74 27.51 10.71 -7.22
CA LYS A 74 27.77 9.49 -7.98
C LYS A 74 27.15 8.29 -7.26
N PRO A 75 26.26 7.50 -7.91
CA PRO A 75 25.72 6.30 -7.30
C PRO A 75 26.83 5.29 -6.94
N PRO A 76 26.82 4.69 -5.74
CA PRO A 76 27.76 3.64 -5.39
C PRO A 76 27.50 2.37 -6.21
N ARG A 77 28.54 1.56 -6.42
CA ARG A 77 28.37 0.21 -6.96
C ARG A 77 27.86 -0.73 -5.86
N PRO A 78 27.08 -1.78 -6.20
CA PRO A 78 26.66 -2.78 -5.22
C PRO A 78 27.85 -3.40 -4.47
N LEU A 79 27.72 -3.56 -3.17
CA LEU A 79 28.75 -4.14 -2.29
C LEU A 79 28.22 -5.37 -1.55
N GLY A 80 29.13 -6.25 -1.14
CA GLY A 80 28.76 -7.41 -0.31
C GLY A 80 27.67 -8.27 -0.95
N ILE A 81 26.59 -8.50 -0.18
CA ILE A 81 25.43 -9.33 -0.54
C ILE A 81 24.54 -8.70 -1.63
N GLU A 82 24.62 -7.39 -1.85
CA GLU A 82 23.85 -6.72 -2.93
C GLU A 82 24.25 -7.24 -4.32
N ARG A 83 25.45 -7.82 -4.46
CA ARG A 83 25.95 -8.45 -5.69
C ARG A 83 25.39 -9.85 -5.93
N ASN A 84 24.72 -10.43 -4.93
CA ASN A 84 24.33 -11.83 -4.92
C ASN A 84 22.87 -12.05 -5.33
N ILE A 85 22.18 -11.00 -5.79
CA ILE A 85 20.78 -11.10 -6.20
C ILE A 85 20.62 -11.78 -7.57
N VAL A 86 19.57 -12.56 -7.71
CA VAL A 86 19.06 -13.09 -8.98
C VAL A 86 17.68 -12.50 -9.19
N VAL A 87 17.46 -11.89 -10.34
CA VAL A 87 16.20 -11.24 -10.71
C VAL A 87 15.61 -11.97 -11.90
N THR A 88 14.39 -12.49 -11.74
CA THR A 88 13.60 -13.04 -12.84
C THR A 88 12.38 -12.15 -13.06
N ALA A 89 12.12 -11.75 -14.30
CA ALA A 89 11.03 -10.85 -14.63
C ALA A 89 10.16 -11.41 -15.75
N TRP A 90 8.86 -11.18 -15.67
CA TRP A 90 7.87 -11.56 -16.67
C TRP A 90 7.01 -10.36 -17.03
N GLU A 91 6.79 -10.13 -18.32
CA GLU A 91 5.71 -9.26 -18.77
C GLU A 91 4.37 -9.96 -18.53
N TRP A 92 3.42 -9.25 -17.95
CA TRP A 92 2.08 -9.76 -17.72
C TRP A 92 1.05 -8.64 -17.81
N SER A 93 -0.22 -8.99 -18.03
CA SER A 93 -1.29 -8.04 -18.39
C SER A 93 -1.09 -7.43 -19.79
N ALA A 94 -1.58 -6.20 -20.01
CA ALA A 94 -1.66 -5.53 -21.30
C ALA A 94 -0.89 -4.19 -21.33
N PRO A 95 -0.45 -3.71 -22.51
CA PRO A 95 0.36 -2.48 -22.66
C PRO A 95 -0.26 -1.17 -22.19
N ASP A 96 -1.59 -1.11 -22.06
CA ASP A 96 -2.35 0.07 -21.64
C ASP A 96 -2.96 -0.07 -20.25
N LYS A 97 -2.61 -1.14 -19.54
CA LYS A 97 -3.06 -1.43 -18.17
C LYS A 97 -1.87 -1.38 -17.23
N TYR A 98 -2.14 -1.09 -15.97
CA TYR A 98 -1.13 -1.16 -14.91
C TYR A 98 -1.54 -2.15 -13.84
N LEU A 99 -0.56 -2.59 -13.06
CA LEU A 99 -0.80 -3.40 -11.87
C LEU A 99 -0.37 -2.60 -10.66
N HIS A 100 -1.18 -2.61 -9.62
CA HIS A 100 -0.87 -1.99 -8.34
C HIS A 100 0.01 -2.91 -7.50
N ASP A 101 -0.33 -4.20 -7.44
CA ASP A 101 0.30 -5.14 -6.52
C ASP A 101 0.33 -6.58 -7.06
N LEU A 102 0.96 -7.47 -6.31
CA LEU A 102 0.78 -8.92 -6.45
C LEU A 102 0.79 -9.65 -5.10
N ILE A 103 0.28 -10.87 -5.08
CA ILE A 103 0.40 -11.77 -3.93
C ILE A 103 0.95 -13.14 -4.35
N SER A 104 1.83 -13.69 -3.50
CA SER A 104 2.56 -14.93 -3.79
C SER A 104 2.29 -16.04 -2.78
N SER A 105 2.02 -15.74 -1.51
CA SER A 105 1.68 -16.72 -0.47
C SER A 105 0.92 -16.10 0.72
N ASP A 106 0.41 -16.94 1.63
CA ASP A 106 0.03 -16.49 2.98
C ASP A 106 1.33 -16.22 3.76
N ARG A 107 1.53 -14.98 4.22
CA ARG A 107 2.74 -14.59 4.96
C ARG A 107 2.96 -15.42 6.23
N ARG A 108 1.89 -15.90 6.88
CA ARG A 108 1.96 -16.65 8.14
C ARG A 108 2.47 -18.08 7.90
N LYS A 109 2.33 -18.55 6.66
CA LYS A 109 2.81 -19.84 6.18
C LYS A 109 3.27 -19.69 4.73
N PRO A 110 4.49 -19.18 4.48
CA PRO A 110 4.97 -18.81 3.15
C PRO A 110 5.16 -19.99 2.18
N THR A 111 4.85 -21.22 2.61
CA THR A 111 4.86 -22.45 1.81
C THR A 111 3.49 -22.85 1.28
N VAL A 112 2.39 -22.16 1.65
CA VAL A 112 1.02 -22.59 1.27
C VAL A 112 0.80 -22.60 -0.24
N ASN A 113 1.46 -21.70 -0.97
CA ASN A 113 1.38 -21.58 -2.42
C ASN A 113 2.72 -21.92 -3.10
N ALA A 114 3.51 -22.82 -2.49
CA ALA A 114 4.77 -23.28 -3.04
C ALA A 114 4.62 -23.69 -4.51
N TYR A 115 5.49 -23.16 -5.37
CA TYR A 115 5.51 -23.36 -6.81
C TYR A 115 4.23 -22.96 -7.56
N GLY A 116 3.26 -22.36 -6.85
CA GLY A 116 1.97 -22.00 -7.41
C GLY A 116 2.04 -20.71 -8.24
N PRO A 117 0.92 -20.37 -8.90
CA PRO A 117 0.81 -19.11 -9.60
C PRO A 117 0.76 -17.92 -8.62
N VAL A 118 1.15 -16.74 -9.10
CA VAL A 118 1.01 -15.46 -8.40
C VAL A 118 -0.10 -14.63 -9.04
N TYR A 119 -0.77 -13.80 -8.24
CA TYR A 119 -1.99 -13.09 -8.63
C TYR A 119 -1.77 -11.58 -8.56
N GLY A 120 -2.00 -10.88 -9.67
CA GLY A 120 -1.82 -9.42 -9.75
C GLY A 120 -3.06 -8.65 -9.32
N ALA A 121 -2.89 -7.39 -8.92
CA ALA A 121 -3.99 -6.49 -8.57
C ALA A 121 -4.03 -5.31 -9.56
N PRO A 122 -4.95 -5.26 -10.52
CA PRO A 122 -4.94 -4.26 -11.60
C PRO A 122 -5.54 -2.89 -11.23
N GLU A 123 -5.71 -2.53 -9.95
CA GLU A 123 -6.40 -1.33 -9.41
C GLU A 123 -6.78 -0.27 -10.44
N TYR A 124 -8.04 0.17 -10.52
CA TYR A 124 -8.54 1.13 -11.52
C TYR A 124 -8.39 0.72 -13.00
N SER A 125 -7.40 -0.10 -13.41
CA SER A 125 -7.05 -0.27 -14.81
C SER A 125 -7.96 -1.23 -15.58
N THR A 126 -8.28 -2.40 -15.03
CA THR A 126 -9.11 -3.43 -15.69
C THR A 126 -9.70 -4.42 -14.70
N ASP A 127 -10.75 -5.13 -15.11
CA ASP A 127 -11.35 -6.25 -14.37
C ASP A 127 -10.63 -7.58 -14.60
N ASN A 128 -9.67 -7.63 -15.53
CA ASN A 128 -8.90 -8.84 -15.81
C ASN A 128 -7.72 -8.95 -14.84
N MET A 129 -7.88 -9.74 -13.78
CA MET A 129 -6.80 -10.10 -12.86
C MET A 129 -5.79 -10.99 -13.58
N PRO A 130 -4.54 -10.56 -13.80
CA PRO A 130 -3.52 -11.43 -14.39
C PRO A 130 -3.05 -12.47 -13.38
N ILE A 131 -2.76 -13.67 -13.88
CA ILE A 131 -2.28 -14.80 -13.11
C ILE A 131 -1.04 -15.34 -13.82
N LEU A 132 0.11 -15.27 -13.16
CA LEU A 132 1.38 -15.77 -13.68
C LEU A 132 1.69 -17.11 -13.04
N ASP A 133 1.87 -18.15 -13.86
CA ASP A 133 2.49 -19.40 -13.43
C ASP A 133 4.01 -19.31 -13.68
N PRO A 134 4.83 -19.18 -12.62
CA PRO A 134 6.27 -19.02 -12.77
C PRO A 134 6.97 -20.31 -13.22
N ARG A 135 6.34 -21.49 -13.11
CA ARG A 135 6.94 -22.77 -13.55
C ARG A 135 6.81 -22.98 -15.05
N THR A 136 5.69 -22.57 -15.61
CA THR A 136 5.41 -22.71 -17.05
C THR A 136 5.64 -21.39 -17.81
N HIS A 137 5.98 -20.32 -17.10
CA HIS A 137 6.12 -18.96 -17.62
C HIS A 137 4.88 -18.47 -18.40
N THR A 138 3.72 -19.01 -18.04
CA THR A 138 2.46 -18.71 -18.72
C THR A 138 1.66 -17.68 -17.93
N VAL A 139 1.15 -16.69 -18.65
CA VAL A 139 0.23 -15.69 -18.10
C VAL A 139 -1.18 -15.98 -18.59
N SER A 140 -2.11 -16.12 -17.64
CA SER A 140 -3.54 -16.19 -17.89
C SER A 140 -4.25 -15.03 -17.19
N SER A 141 -5.56 -14.92 -17.34
CA SER A 141 -6.36 -13.94 -16.61
C SER A 141 -7.67 -14.50 -16.12
N PHE A 142 -8.15 -13.95 -15.01
CA PHE A 142 -9.50 -14.16 -14.50
C PHE A 142 -10.25 -12.83 -14.55
N ARG A 143 -11.39 -12.79 -15.24
CA ARG A 143 -12.23 -11.60 -15.27
C ARG A 143 -13.07 -11.54 -14.00
N MET A 144 -12.73 -10.62 -13.10
CA MET A 144 -13.41 -10.43 -11.83
C MET A 144 -14.84 -9.91 -12.06
N PRO A 145 -15.87 -10.64 -11.61
CA PRO A 145 -17.24 -10.13 -11.64
C PRO A 145 -17.47 -9.17 -10.47
N VAL A 146 -18.60 -8.47 -10.54
CA VAL A 146 -19.20 -7.68 -9.45
C VAL A 146 -20.60 -8.24 -9.22
N ALA A 147 -21.09 -8.20 -7.97
CA ALA A 147 -22.41 -8.76 -7.64
C ALA A 147 -23.54 -7.88 -8.18
N ASP A 148 -23.36 -6.56 -8.17
CA ASP A 148 -24.31 -5.62 -8.72
C ASP A 148 -24.15 -5.53 -10.26
N PRO A 149 -25.13 -6.01 -11.06
CA PRO A 149 -25.04 -5.96 -12.52
C PRO A 149 -25.03 -4.53 -13.07
N ASN A 150 -25.49 -3.55 -12.29
CA ASN A 150 -25.53 -2.13 -12.66
C ASN A 150 -24.34 -1.34 -12.11
N MET A 151 -23.37 -2.01 -11.47
CA MET A 151 -22.19 -1.36 -10.88
C MET A 151 -21.50 -0.49 -11.93
N PRO A 152 -21.40 0.84 -11.75
CA PRO A 152 -20.70 1.70 -12.70
C PRO A 152 -19.20 1.37 -12.75
N LEU A 153 -18.49 1.99 -13.70
CA LEU A 153 -17.03 2.00 -13.62
C LEU A 153 -16.63 2.59 -12.27
N SER A 154 -15.62 1.99 -11.65
CA SER A 154 -15.01 2.50 -10.43
C SER A 154 -14.12 3.70 -10.75
N LEU A 155 -14.67 4.69 -11.44
CA LEU A 155 -14.04 5.89 -12.00
C LEU A 155 -15.00 7.08 -11.90
N GLY A 156 -14.49 8.31 -11.93
CA GLY A 156 -15.27 9.53 -11.81
C GLY A 156 -15.42 10.02 -10.36
N PRO A 157 -16.50 10.74 -10.02
CA PRO A 157 -16.67 11.36 -8.71
C PRO A 157 -16.53 10.38 -7.54
N GLY A 158 -15.58 10.65 -6.64
CA GLY A 158 -15.25 9.80 -5.48
C GLY A 158 -14.26 8.68 -5.77
N HIS A 159 -13.80 8.56 -7.02
CA HIS A 159 -12.68 7.74 -7.42
C HIS A 159 -11.51 8.62 -7.84
N ALA A 160 -10.31 8.06 -7.80
CA ALA A 160 -9.13 8.83 -8.12
C ALA A 160 -8.82 8.84 -9.64
N GLY A 161 -9.29 7.84 -10.40
CA GLY A 161 -9.35 7.88 -11.86
C GLY A 161 -10.68 8.44 -12.37
N GLN A 162 -10.67 9.13 -13.51
CA GLN A 162 -11.84 9.71 -14.17
C GLN A 162 -12.37 8.83 -15.31
N VAL A 163 -13.67 8.91 -15.61
CA VAL A 163 -14.28 8.20 -16.74
C VAL A 163 -13.77 8.77 -18.07
N LYS A 164 -13.71 10.09 -18.17
CA LYS A 164 -13.12 10.82 -19.30
C LYS A 164 -11.72 11.29 -18.93
N VAL A 165 -10.79 11.29 -19.89
CA VAL A 165 -9.48 11.89 -19.67
C VAL A 165 -9.63 13.39 -19.37
N THR A 166 -8.74 13.93 -18.54
CA THR A 166 -8.75 15.37 -18.23
C THR A 166 -8.19 16.20 -19.38
N ALA A 167 -7.12 15.71 -20.02
CA ALA A 167 -6.55 16.23 -21.25
C ALA A 167 -5.86 15.08 -22.03
N PRO A 168 -5.62 15.24 -23.34
CA PRO A 168 -4.97 14.22 -24.14
C PRO A 168 -3.60 13.82 -23.57
N SER A 169 -3.36 12.50 -23.51
CA SER A 169 -2.08 11.91 -23.16
C SER A 169 -1.11 11.94 -24.35
N PRO A 170 0.19 12.24 -24.15
CA PRO A 170 1.17 12.18 -25.23
C PRO A 170 1.40 10.75 -25.77
N TYR A 171 0.94 9.73 -25.05
CA TYR A 171 1.07 8.32 -25.45
C TYR A 171 -0.23 7.76 -26.02
N TRP A 172 -1.39 8.14 -25.45
CA TRP A 172 -2.68 7.51 -25.74
C TRP A 172 -3.76 8.47 -26.27
N GLY A 173 -3.43 9.75 -26.46
CA GLY A 173 -4.39 10.77 -26.89
C GLY A 173 -5.55 10.88 -25.91
N ASP A 174 -6.77 10.99 -26.44
CA ASP A 174 -8.01 11.10 -25.67
C ASP A 174 -8.61 9.76 -25.22
N ARG A 175 -7.90 8.65 -25.47
CA ARG A 175 -8.38 7.31 -25.12
C ARG A 175 -8.40 7.11 -23.61
N ALA A 176 -9.58 6.80 -23.05
CA ALA A 176 -9.69 6.22 -21.72
C ALA A 176 -9.22 4.75 -21.78
N ILE A 177 -8.18 4.44 -21.03
CA ILE A 177 -7.50 3.13 -21.00
C ILE A 177 -7.79 2.34 -19.72
N TRP A 178 -8.48 2.94 -18.75
CA TRP A 178 -8.92 2.32 -17.51
C TRP A 178 -10.42 2.12 -17.54
N ASP A 179 -10.86 0.90 -17.22
CA ASP A 179 -12.23 0.42 -17.45
C ASP A 179 -12.74 -0.54 -16.37
N THR A 180 -12.13 -0.54 -15.18
CA THR A 180 -12.53 -1.48 -14.13
C THR A 180 -13.87 -1.12 -13.48
N ARG A 181 -14.64 -2.16 -13.12
CA ARG A 181 -15.73 -2.12 -12.14
C ARG A 181 -15.28 -2.75 -10.82
N ALA A 182 -14.55 -3.86 -10.87
CA ALA A 182 -14.10 -4.63 -9.71
C ALA A 182 -13.05 -3.89 -8.86
N ASN A 183 -12.18 -3.08 -9.49
CA ASN A 183 -11.23 -2.20 -8.81
C ASN A 183 -10.41 -2.89 -7.72
N GLN A 184 -9.83 -4.04 -8.02
CA GLN A 184 -9.00 -4.79 -7.08
C GLN A 184 -7.72 -4.01 -6.74
N HIS A 185 -7.52 -3.67 -5.46
CA HIS A 185 -6.37 -2.87 -5.02
C HIS A 185 -5.18 -3.70 -4.56
N ASN A 186 -5.45 -4.66 -3.68
CA ASN A 186 -4.45 -5.54 -3.09
C ASN A 186 -5.15 -6.86 -2.73
N ALA A 187 -4.37 -7.92 -2.61
CA ALA A 187 -4.85 -9.27 -2.38
C ALA A 187 -4.00 -9.96 -1.32
N MET A 188 -4.60 -10.86 -0.53
CA MET A 188 -3.89 -11.73 0.41
C MET A 188 -4.30 -13.18 0.19
N LEU A 189 -3.34 -14.10 0.27
CA LEU A 189 -3.61 -15.54 0.26
C LEU A 189 -3.90 -16.01 1.69
N ASP A 190 -4.90 -16.86 1.86
CA ASP A 190 -5.16 -17.54 3.13
C ASP A 190 -4.44 -18.89 3.22
N GLY A 191 -4.50 -19.50 4.41
CA GLY A 191 -3.90 -20.81 4.67
C GLY A 191 -4.49 -21.98 3.87
N LYS A 192 -5.57 -21.76 3.11
CA LYS A 192 -6.20 -22.75 2.20
C LYS A 192 -5.80 -22.52 0.73
N GLY A 193 -5.08 -21.43 0.45
CA GLY A 193 -4.66 -21.02 -0.89
C GLY A 193 -5.71 -20.21 -1.65
N ARG A 194 -6.71 -19.64 -0.97
CA ARG A 194 -7.70 -18.74 -1.58
C ARG A 194 -7.19 -17.31 -1.59
N VAL A 195 -7.53 -16.57 -2.64
CA VAL A 195 -7.11 -15.18 -2.84
C VAL A 195 -8.22 -14.25 -2.35
N TRP A 196 -7.98 -13.55 -1.25
CA TRP A 196 -8.87 -12.56 -0.67
C TRP A 196 -8.52 -11.18 -1.20
N LEU A 197 -9.51 -10.50 -1.78
CA LEU A 197 -9.35 -9.33 -2.62
C LEU A 197 -10.02 -8.14 -1.97
N ALA A 198 -9.30 -7.03 -1.81
CA ALA A 198 -9.97 -5.74 -1.68
C ALA A 198 -10.49 -5.36 -3.06
N ALA A 199 -11.78 -5.58 -3.31
CA ALA A 199 -12.45 -5.39 -4.60
C ALA A 199 -13.92 -4.98 -4.40
N SER A 200 -14.46 -4.21 -5.34
CA SER A 200 -15.86 -3.78 -5.34
C SER A 200 -16.77 -4.98 -5.56
N VAL A 201 -17.77 -5.11 -4.69
CA VAL A 201 -18.87 -6.07 -4.81
C VAL A 201 -20.09 -5.38 -5.42
N ARG A 202 -20.33 -4.14 -5.00
CA ARG A 202 -21.49 -3.31 -5.36
C ARG A 202 -21.13 -1.83 -5.41
N GLY A 203 -22.11 -1.01 -5.78
CA GLY A 203 -22.01 0.45 -5.69
C GLY A 203 -21.80 0.98 -4.26
N ARG A 204 -21.42 2.27 -4.18
CA ARG A 204 -21.04 2.93 -2.92
C ARG A 204 -22.09 2.91 -1.80
N PRO A 205 -23.39 3.09 -2.07
CA PRO A 205 -24.41 3.07 -1.02
C PRO A 205 -24.45 1.75 -0.27
N ASN A 206 -24.33 1.79 1.05
CA ASN A 206 -24.42 0.60 1.88
C ASN A 206 -25.84 0.04 1.97
N PRO A 207 -25.99 -1.28 2.16
CA PRO A 207 -27.27 -1.92 2.43
C PRO A 207 -27.80 -1.49 3.81
N ALA A 208 -29.11 -1.71 4.03
CA ALA A 208 -29.80 -1.27 5.24
C ALA A 208 -29.17 -1.80 6.53
N TRP A 209 -28.61 -3.02 6.51
CA TRP A 209 -28.00 -3.64 7.70
C TRP A 209 -26.71 -2.96 8.18
N CYS A 210 -26.10 -2.10 7.36
CA CYS A 210 -24.95 -1.26 7.75
C CYS A 210 -25.36 0.07 8.40
N LYS A 211 -26.62 0.49 8.21
CA LYS A 211 -27.09 1.85 8.44
C LYS A 211 -27.78 1.98 9.80
N LYS A 212 -28.07 3.23 10.17
CA LYS A 212 -28.82 3.57 11.39
C LYS A 212 -30.17 2.85 11.37
N GLY A 213 -30.55 2.25 12.49
CA GLY A 213 -31.79 1.45 12.62
C GLY A 213 -31.60 -0.05 12.38
N SER A 214 -30.42 -0.48 11.92
CA SER A 214 -30.06 -1.89 11.86
C SER A 214 -29.91 -2.50 13.26
N ASP A 215 -30.19 -3.80 13.38
CA ASP A 215 -29.95 -4.60 14.57
C ASP A 215 -28.50 -5.11 14.67
N HIS A 216 -27.70 -4.96 13.61
CA HIS A 216 -26.31 -5.41 13.55
C HIS A 216 -25.48 -4.72 14.67
N PRO A 217 -24.72 -5.46 15.50
CA PRO A 217 -24.03 -4.91 16.66
C PRO A 217 -23.16 -3.69 16.33
N SER A 218 -22.39 -3.74 15.25
CA SER A 218 -21.54 -2.63 14.81
C SER A 218 -22.33 -1.42 14.31
N ALA A 219 -23.48 -1.62 13.65
CA ALA A 219 -24.30 -0.54 13.11
C ALA A 219 -25.05 0.21 14.22
N LYS A 220 -25.34 -0.46 15.35
CA LYS A 220 -25.89 0.18 16.56
C LYS A 220 -24.91 1.18 17.18
N VAL A 221 -23.61 0.90 17.08
CA VAL A 221 -22.55 1.78 17.63
C VAL A 221 -22.17 2.86 16.63
N PHE A 222 -21.87 2.47 15.39
CA PHE A 222 -21.37 3.39 14.37
C PHE A 222 -21.91 3.00 12.99
N PRO A 223 -23.10 3.47 12.60
CA PRO A 223 -23.67 3.16 11.30
C PRO A 223 -22.87 3.78 10.16
N LEU A 224 -22.79 3.07 9.03
CA LEU A 224 -22.04 3.50 7.85
C LEU A 224 -22.96 3.56 6.63
N ASP A 225 -23.06 4.73 6.02
CA ASP A 225 -23.93 4.94 4.84
C ASP A 225 -23.28 4.54 3.52
N LEU A 226 -21.95 4.55 3.46
CA LEU A 226 -21.17 4.35 2.23
C LEU A 226 -19.99 3.40 2.46
N SER A 227 -19.68 2.59 1.45
CA SER A 227 -18.43 1.83 1.32
C SER A 227 -17.95 1.90 -0.13
N SER A 228 -16.70 2.25 -0.38
CA SER A 228 -16.18 2.40 -1.75
C SER A 228 -15.78 1.07 -2.42
N ARG A 229 -15.17 0.18 -1.65
CA ARG A 229 -14.62 -1.11 -2.08
C ARG A 229 -14.83 -2.12 -0.96
N GLN A 230 -15.19 -3.35 -1.28
CA GLN A 230 -15.52 -4.40 -0.29
C GLN A 230 -14.50 -5.54 -0.34
N VAL A 231 -14.89 -6.74 0.08
CA VAL A 231 -14.07 -7.94 0.01
C VAL A 231 -14.68 -8.93 -0.99
N ALA A 232 -13.84 -9.56 -1.80
CA ALA A 232 -14.20 -10.71 -2.60
C ALA A 232 -13.18 -11.84 -2.38
N VAL A 233 -13.56 -13.08 -2.68
CA VAL A 233 -12.68 -14.24 -2.51
C VAL A 233 -12.68 -15.05 -3.78
N PHE A 234 -11.51 -15.24 -4.37
CA PHE A 234 -11.30 -16.15 -5.49
C PHE A 234 -10.66 -17.44 -4.98
N ASP A 235 -11.26 -18.58 -5.27
CA ASP A 235 -10.66 -19.90 -5.03
C ASP A 235 -10.02 -20.42 -6.32
N PRO A 236 -8.68 -20.46 -6.41
CA PRO A 236 -7.99 -20.91 -7.61
C PRO A 236 -8.24 -22.38 -7.98
N LYS A 237 -8.64 -23.22 -7.02
CA LYS A 237 -8.89 -24.65 -7.24
C LYS A 237 -10.23 -24.88 -7.92
N THR A 238 -11.27 -24.18 -7.47
CA THR A 238 -12.64 -24.33 -7.98
C THR A 238 -13.03 -23.28 -9.01
N LYS A 239 -12.22 -22.22 -9.14
CA LYS A 239 -12.50 -21.01 -9.93
C LYS A 239 -13.76 -20.25 -9.48
N GLN A 240 -14.25 -20.53 -8.27
CA GLN A 240 -15.35 -19.78 -7.68
C GLN A 240 -14.89 -18.40 -7.22
N TYR A 241 -15.78 -17.42 -7.38
CA TYR A 241 -15.58 -16.04 -6.96
C TYR A 241 -16.75 -15.61 -6.10
N ASP A 242 -16.49 -15.46 -4.80
CA ASP A 242 -17.49 -15.14 -3.79
C ASP A 242 -17.40 -13.66 -3.39
N PHE A 243 -18.54 -13.11 -2.96
CA PHE A 243 -18.65 -11.72 -2.54
C PHE A 243 -18.89 -11.62 -1.03
N VAL A 244 -18.00 -10.93 -0.31
CA VAL A 244 -18.15 -10.62 1.11
C VAL A 244 -18.46 -9.12 1.22
N ASP A 245 -19.75 -8.79 1.21
CA ASP A 245 -20.23 -7.41 1.20
C ASP A 245 -19.95 -6.70 2.54
N THR A 246 -18.80 -6.03 2.65
CA THR A 246 -18.42 -5.27 3.85
C THR A 246 -19.10 -3.89 3.91
N CYS A 247 -19.47 -3.46 5.12
CA CYS A 247 -20.06 -2.13 5.36
C CYS A 247 -19.05 -0.98 5.34
N PHE A 248 -17.76 -1.28 5.37
CA PHE A 248 -16.65 -0.31 5.33
C PHE A 248 -15.84 -0.47 4.04
N GLY A 249 -15.09 0.57 3.68
CA GLY A 249 -14.16 0.54 2.54
C GLY A 249 -12.96 -0.37 2.79
N THR A 250 -12.30 -0.86 1.74
CA THR A 250 -11.13 -1.73 1.85
C THR A 250 -9.95 -1.27 1.00
N HIS A 251 -8.74 -1.54 1.49
CA HIS A 251 -7.49 -1.22 0.82
C HIS A 251 -6.48 -2.38 0.93
N HIS A 252 -5.66 -2.46 1.97
CA HIS A 252 -4.81 -3.63 2.21
C HIS A 252 -5.52 -4.61 3.15
N PRO A 253 -5.64 -5.90 2.80
CA PRO A 253 -5.99 -6.96 3.74
C PRO A 253 -4.76 -7.49 4.47
N GLN A 254 -4.94 -8.03 5.68
CA GLN A 254 -3.99 -8.92 6.37
C GLN A 254 -4.74 -9.91 7.26
N PHE A 255 -4.26 -11.15 7.30
CA PHE A 255 -4.81 -12.17 8.19
C PHE A 255 -4.25 -12.05 9.61
N GLY A 256 -5.13 -12.14 10.60
CA GLY A 256 -4.78 -12.28 12.01
C GLY A 256 -4.11 -13.61 12.32
N TYR A 257 -3.48 -13.67 13.48
CA TYR A 257 -2.87 -14.89 14.04
C TYR A 257 -3.82 -15.63 15.00
N ASP A 258 -5.09 -15.20 15.05
CA ASP A 258 -6.14 -15.85 15.83
C ASP A 258 -6.64 -17.16 15.20
N ALA A 259 -7.36 -17.96 16.00
CA ALA A 259 -7.88 -19.26 15.60
C ALA A 259 -8.91 -19.20 14.46
N ASP A 260 -9.57 -18.06 14.28
CA ASP A 260 -10.59 -17.86 13.25
C ASP A 260 -10.01 -17.35 11.94
N ASN A 261 -8.68 -17.12 11.87
CA ASN A 261 -8.02 -16.49 10.74
C ASN A 261 -8.73 -15.21 10.32
N THR A 262 -9.03 -14.33 11.29
CA THR A 262 -9.78 -13.10 11.03
C THR A 262 -9.05 -12.24 9.99
N LEU A 263 -9.74 -11.84 8.93
CA LEU A 263 -9.20 -10.92 7.93
C LEU A 263 -9.42 -9.49 8.40
N TRP A 264 -8.34 -8.75 8.61
CA TRP A 264 -8.36 -7.34 8.97
C TRP A 264 -8.06 -6.47 7.75
N LEU A 265 -8.73 -5.31 7.66
CA LEU A 265 -8.67 -4.44 6.50
C LEU A 265 -8.23 -3.04 6.89
N SER A 266 -7.43 -2.40 6.04
CA SER A 266 -7.25 -0.94 6.02
C SER A 266 -8.16 -0.30 4.97
N GLY A 267 -8.12 1.04 4.84
CA GLY A 267 -9.04 1.78 3.96
C GLY A 267 -10.47 1.86 4.50
N THR A 268 -10.67 1.43 5.74
CA THR A 268 -11.93 1.32 6.46
C THR A 268 -12.48 2.68 6.92
N GLY A 269 -11.75 3.77 6.67
CA GLY A 269 -12.14 5.12 7.03
C GLY A 269 -12.03 5.35 8.53
N GLN A 270 -13.16 5.41 9.23
CA GLN A 270 -13.25 5.84 10.62
C GLN A 270 -13.32 4.67 11.62
N VAL A 271 -13.20 3.43 11.14
CA VAL A 271 -13.44 2.22 11.94
C VAL A 271 -12.31 1.20 11.77
N ALA A 272 -12.07 0.38 12.77
CA ALA A 272 -11.41 -0.92 12.58
C ALA A 272 -12.44 -1.88 11.99
N GLY A 273 -12.14 -2.52 10.86
CA GLY A 273 -13.07 -3.40 10.14
C GLY A 273 -12.45 -4.77 9.87
N TRP A 274 -13.25 -5.82 10.02
CA TRP A 274 -12.80 -7.20 9.86
C TRP A 274 -13.86 -8.12 9.23
N VAL A 275 -13.38 -9.27 8.74
CA VAL A 275 -14.19 -10.42 8.34
C VAL A 275 -13.73 -11.64 9.15
N ASN A 276 -14.61 -12.23 9.95
CA ASN A 276 -14.36 -13.53 10.57
C ASN A 276 -14.47 -14.62 9.49
N THR A 277 -13.33 -15.15 9.05
CA THR A 277 -13.31 -16.04 7.87
C THR A 277 -13.83 -17.43 8.18
N LYS A 278 -13.74 -17.88 9.45
CA LYS A 278 -14.41 -19.10 9.90
C LYS A 278 -15.93 -18.99 9.79
N THR A 279 -16.53 -17.94 10.34
CA THR A 279 -17.98 -17.68 10.22
C THR A 279 -18.40 -17.56 8.76
N TRP A 280 -17.59 -16.89 7.93
CA TRP A 280 -17.83 -16.83 6.48
C TRP A 280 -17.83 -18.23 5.85
N ASP A 281 -16.84 -19.06 6.14
CA ASP A 281 -16.73 -20.40 5.58
C ASP A 281 -17.91 -21.29 5.98
N GLU A 282 -18.39 -21.16 7.22
CA GLU A 282 -19.51 -21.93 7.78
C GLU A 282 -20.88 -21.47 7.25
N THR A 283 -21.07 -20.17 7.05
CA THR A 283 -22.42 -19.60 6.82
C THR A 283 -22.62 -18.97 5.46
N ARG A 284 -21.54 -18.53 4.80
CA ARG A 284 -21.57 -17.69 3.60
C ARG A 284 -22.44 -16.44 3.74
N ASP A 285 -22.58 -15.95 4.98
CA ASP A 285 -23.39 -14.78 5.33
C ASP A 285 -22.49 -13.62 5.78
N ALA A 286 -22.37 -12.60 4.94
CA ALA A 286 -21.57 -11.42 5.23
C ALA A 286 -22.06 -10.67 6.47
N ARG A 287 -23.37 -10.62 6.75
CA ARG A 287 -23.92 -9.94 7.93
C ARG A 287 -23.55 -10.62 9.24
N LYS A 288 -23.19 -11.91 9.20
CA LYS A 288 -22.69 -12.66 10.36
C LYS A 288 -21.17 -12.59 10.49
N ALA A 289 -20.46 -12.58 9.36
CA ALA A 289 -18.99 -12.63 9.35
C ALA A 289 -18.33 -11.26 9.50
N VAL A 290 -18.98 -10.18 9.05
CA VAL A 290 -18.39 -8.84 9.02
C VAL A 290 -18.64 -8.09 10.33
N GLY A 291 -17.61 -7.44 10.85
CA GLY A 291 -17.73 -6.55 12.01
C GLY A 291 -16.88 -5.30 11.88
N TRP A 292 -17.28 -4.24 12.57
CA TRP A 292 -16.49 -3.02 12.70
C TRP A 292 -16.71 -2.30 14.03
N PHE A 293 -15.79 -1.42 14.39
CA PHE A 293 -15.90 -0.56 15.57
C PHE A 293 -15.16 0.76 15.33
N PRO A 294 -15.70 1.94 15.75
CA PRO A 294 -15.00 3.21 15.59
C PRO A 294 -13.72 3.26 16.43
N PHE A 295 -12.73 4.04 16.02
CA PHE A 295 -11.54 4.24 16.84
C PHE A 295 -11.86 5.15 18.03
N VAL A 296 -11.59 4.67 19.25
CA VAL A 296 -11.92 5.35 20.50
C VAL A 296 -10.70 5.36 21.40
N LEU A 297 -10.25 6.54 21.82
CA LEU A 297 -9.19 6.70 22.81
C LEU A 297 -9.81 6.58 24.21
N ASP A 298 -9.14 5.82 25.08
CA ASP A 298 -9.41 5.76 26.52
C ASP A 298 -8.97 7.08 27.17
N ALA A 299 -9.80 8.10 27.03
CA ALA A 299 -9.45 9.47 27.43
C ALA A 299 -9.58 9.68 28.94
N ASN A 300 -10.39 8.85 29.61
CA ASN A 300 -10.54 8.87 31.07
C ASN A 300 -9.47 8.01 31.79
N GLY A 301 -8.80 7.10 31.08
CA GLY A 301 -7.65 6.33 31.54
C GLY A 301 -8.00 5.08 32.34
N ASN A 302 -9.26 4.63 32.35
CA ASN A 302 -9.70 3.54 33.23
C ASN A 302 -9.57 2.13 32.59
N GLY A 303 -9.16 2.03 31.33
CA GLY A 303 -8.93 0.78 30.60
C GLY A 303 -10.20 0.09 30.08
N ASN A 304 -11.37 0.68 30.25
CA ASN A 304 -12.65 0.16 29.78
C ASN A 304 -13.25 1.09 28.72
N LEU A 305 -13.99 0.50 27.77
CA LEU A 305 -14.77 1.29 26.82
C LEU A 305 -15.99 1.89 27.53
N ASP A 306 -16.03 3.20 27.62
CA ASP A 306 -17.14 3.98 28.18
C ASP A 306 -17.93 4.72 27.10
N GLU A 307 -18.93 5.50 27.54
CA GLU A 307 -19.55 6.48 26.66
C GLU A 307 -18.49 7.45 26.13
N PHE A 308 -18.37 7.59 24.82
CA PHE A 308 -17.37 8.45 24.19
C PHE A 308 -17.97 9.71 23.58
N THR A 309 -17.22 10.81 23.63
CA THR A 309 -17.53 11.99 22.82
C THR A 309 -17.20 11.75 21.35
N ASP A 310 -18.00 12.34 20.46
CA ASP A 310 -17.78 12.23 19.03
C ASP A 310 -16.55 13.07 18.58
N ALA A 311 -15.89 12.66 17.50
CA ALA A 311 -14.64 13.27 17.08
C ALA A 311 -14.83 14.74 16.70
N GLY A 312 -13.89 15.59 17.13
CA GLY A 312 -13.96 17.04 16.94
C GLY A 312 -14.81 17.78 17.98
N LYS A 313 -15.51 17.06 18.86
CA LYS A 313 -16.12 17.66 20.07
C LYS A 313 -15.07 17.73 21.20
N PRO A 314 -15.20 18.69 22.13
CA PRO A 314 -14.35 18.72 23.32
C PRO A 314 -14.45 17.40 24.11
N ALA A 315 -13.33 17.00 24.72
CA ALA A 315 -13.33 15.89 25.67
C ALA A 315 -14.26 16.22 26.85
N ALA A 316 -15.00 15.22 27.33
CA ALA A 316 -15.88 15.35 28.48
C ALA A 316 -15.32 14.54 29.65
N ALA A 317 -15.45 15.06 30.87
CA ALA A 317 -14.96 14.38 32.07
C ALA A 317 -15.63 13.01 32.24
N GLY A 318 -14.82 11.99 32.52
CA GLY A 318 -15.28 10.61 32.69
C GLY A 318 -15.67 9.88 31.40
N LYS A 319 -15.54 10.51 30.23
CA LYS A 319 -15.87 9.92 28.92
C LYS A 319 -14.63 9.61 28.11
N ASP A 320 -14.76 8.62 27.25
CA ASP A 320 -13.80 8.32 26.20
C ASP A 320 -13.91 9.34 25.04
N ALA A 321 -12.99 9.29 24.09
CA ALA A 321 -12.99 10.22 22.95
C ALA A 321 -12.83 9.49 21.62
N ARG A 322 -13.78 9.67 20.68
CA ARG A 322 -13.62 9.12 19.33
C ARG A 322 -12.44 9.79 18.62
N PHE A 323 -11.53 8.98 18.11
CA PHE A 323 -10.40 9.42 17.32
C PHE A 323 -10.81 9.66 15.87
N ASN A 324 -10.37 10.78 15.29
CA ASN A 324 -10.46 11.01 13.85
C ASN A 324 -9.12 10.65 13.19
N PRO A 325 -9.03 9.51 12.46
CA PRO A 325 -7.82 9.10 11.76
C PRO A 325 -7.51 9.92 10.50
N GLY A 326 -8.24 11.01 10.24
CA GLY A 326 -8.07 11.86 9.05
C GLY A 326 -8.46 11.10 7.79
N SER A 327 -7.48 10.89 6.90
CA SER A 327 -7.63 10.05 5.70
C SER A 327 -7.86 8.56 6.00
N GLY A 328 -7.77 8.15 7.27
CA GLY A 328 -8.04 6.78 7.70
C GLY A 328 -6.81 5.87 7.68
N PRO A 329 -6.99 4.59 8.07
CA PRO A 329 -5.96 3.57 7.98
C PRO A 329 -5.50 3.32 6.54
N TYR A 330 -4.19 3.26 6.33
CA TYR A 330 -3.57 2.94 5.05
C TYR A 330 -3.03 1.52 5.03
N ALA A 331 -2.15 1.12 5.95
CA ALA A 331 -1.77 -0.28 6.16
C ALA A 331 -2.53 -0.88 7.34
N VAL A 332 -2.57 -2.21 7.43
CA VAL A 332 -3.15 -2.98 8.54
C VAL A 332 -2.19 -4.10 8.92
N MET A 333 -2.00 -4.30 10.23
CA MET A 333 -0.94 -5.11 10.80
C MET A 333 -1.47 -5.81 12.06
N PRO A 334 -2.09 -7.00 11.91
CA PRO A 334 -2.43 -7.82 13.06
C PRO A 334 -1.16 -8.19 13.83
N HIS A 335 -1.14 -7.93 15.13
CA HIS A 335 0.01 -8.22 15.96
C HIS A 335 0.21 -9.73 16.07
N PRO A 336 1.44 -10.25 15.89
CA PRO A 336 1.69 -11.69 15.85
C PRO A 336 1.34 -12.44 17.15
N THR A 337 1.34 -11.76 18.29
CA THR A 337 1.27 -12.42 19.61
C THR A 337 0.24 -11.89 20.60
N ASP A 338 -0.30 -10.67 20.44
CA ASP A 338 -1.11 -10.03 21.49
C ASP A 338 -2.57 -9.75 21.09
N GLY A 339 -2.91 -10.03 19.82
CA GLY A 339 -4.25 -9.86 19.26
C GLY A 339 -4.64 -8.42 18.91
N SER A 340 -3.79 -7.42 19.20
CA SER A 340 -4.04 -6.04 18.79
C SER A 340 -3.81 -5.84 17.29
N ILE A 341 -4.48 -4.85 16.72
CA ILE A 341 -4.41 -4.54 15.30
C ILE A 341 -3.83 -3.15 15.13
N TRP A 342 -2.75 -3.07 14.38
CA TRP A 342 -2.05 -1.83 14.11
C TRP A 342 -2.33 -1.35 12.70
N TYR A 343 -2.26 -0.04 12.53
CA TYR A 343 -2.45 0.62 11.25
C TYR A 343 -1.44 1.73 11.09
N THR A 344 -1.02 1.99 9.86
CA THR A 344 -0.52 3.31 9.50
C THR A 344 -1.72 4.21 9.23
N SER A 345 -1.73 5.44 9.75
CA SER A 345 -2.89 6.34 9.67
C SER A 345 -2.47 7.75 9.25
N GLY A 346 -3.41 8.50 8.66
CA GLY A 346 -3.20 9.92 8.32
C GLY A 346 -2.34 10.18 7.08
N VAL A 347 -2.08 9.15 6.27
CA VAL A 347 -1.15 9.16 5.13
C VAL A 347 -1.44 10.24 4.08
N PHE A 348 -2.72 10.48 3.75
CA PHE A 348 -3.11 11.46 2.73
C PHE A 348 -3.64 12.77 3.30
N GLY A 349 -3.75 12.86 4.62
CA GLY A 349 -4.32 13.99 5.35
C GLY A 349 -4.69 13.57 6.78
N GLY A 350 -4.52 14.50 7.72
CA GLY A 350 -4.63 14.23 9.16
C GLY A 350 -3.26 14.11 9.84
N ARG A 351 -3.26 13.57 11.07
CA ARG A 351 -2.03 13.35 11.84
C ARG A 351 -1.41 12.01 11.39
N PRO A 352 -0.20 12.01 10.81
CA PRO A 352 0.46 10.77 10.43
C PRO A 352 0.95 10.04 11.68
N GLY A 353 0.64 8.75 11.79
CA GLY A 353 1.07 7.96 12.95
C GLY A 353 0.69 6.49 12.86
N PHE A 354 1.09 5.74 13.89
CA PHE A 354 0.60 4.39 14.12
C PHE A 354 -0.66 4.44 14.98
N LEU A 355 -1.70 3.77 14.53
CA LEU A 355 -2.97 3.64 15.23
C LEU A 355 -3.12 2.18 15.67
N ARG A 356 -3.32 1.94 16.96
CA ARG A 356 -3.60 0.62 17.53
C ARG A 356 -5.11 0.51 17.79
N PHE A 357 -5.66 -0.68 17.60
CA PHE A 357 -6.99 -1.08 18.05
C PHE A 357 -6.87 -2.41 18.80
N ASP A 358 -7.38 -2.50 20.02
CA ASP A 358 -7.45 -3.76 20.76
C ASP A 358 -8.87 -4.33 20.65
N PRO A 359 -9.10 -5.44 19.92
CA PRO A 359 -10.43 -6.00 19.75
C PRO A 359 -11.09 -6.46 21.07
N ARG A 360 -10.30 -6.72 22.12
CA ARG A 360 -10.81 -7.21 23.42
C ARG A 360 -11.46 -6.09 24.22
N THR A 361 -10.81 -4.93 24.29
CA THR A 361 -11.32 -3.76 25.02
C THR A 361 -12.10 -2.81 24.13
N ARG A 362 -11.94 -2.91 22.80
CA ARG A 362 -12.44 -1.98 21.77
C ARG A 362 -11.87 -0.56 21.89
N LEU A 363 -10.79 -0.40 22.64
CA LEU A 363 -10.06 0.85 22.78
C LEU A 363 -8.94 0.95 21.74
N SER A 364 -8.53 2.17 21.46
CA SER A 364 -7.52 2.54 20.48
C SER A 364 -6.44 3.41 21.12
N GLU A 365 -5.25 3.34 20.54
CA GLU A 365 -4.12 4.21 20.90
C GLU A 365 -3.58 4.84 19.63
N PHE A 366 -3.09 6.08 19.70
CA PHE A 366 -2.47 6.73 18.57
C PHE A 366 -1.08 7.22 18.95
N TYR A 367 -0.13 7.04 18.03
CA TYR A 367 1.26 7.42 18.17
C TYR A 367 1.67 8.21 16.94
N GLN A 368 1.70 9.53 17.08
CA GLN A 368 2.05 10.43 16.00
C GLN A 368 3.55 10.34 15.72
N VAL A 369 3.95 10.26 14.46
CA VAL A 369 5.38 10.27 14.12
C VAL A 369 6.02 11.61 14.50
N PRO A 370 7.31 11.63 14.87
CA PRO A 370 8.07 12.86 15.03
C PRO A 370 7.94 13.77 13.81
N LYS A 371 7.97 15.08 14.02
CA LYS A 371 7.77 16.08 12.96
C LYS A 371 8.80 15.93 11.83
N GLU A 372 10.01 15.51 12.19
CA GLU A 372 11.16 15.29 11.30
C GLU A 372 10.93 14.11 10.35
N ALA A 373 10.06 13.16 10.69
CA ALA A 373 9.65 12.08 9.78
C ALA A 373 8.78 12.60 8.63
N ILE A 374 8.20 13.81 8.75
CA ILE A 374 7.29 14.50 7.81
C ILE A 374 5.93 13.80 7.66
N GLY A 375 5.95 12.49 7.48
CA GLY A 375 4.79 11.63 7.36
C GLY A 375 5.22 10.19 7.16
N LEU A 376 4.24 9.33 7.03
CA LEU A 376 4.43 7.89 6.81
C LEU A 376 3.44 7.40 5.77
N ARG A 377 3.71 6.25 5.17
CA ARG A 377 2.84 5.62 4.17
C ARG A 377 2.49 4.18 4.53
N GLY A 378 2.91 3.21 3.71
CA GLY A 378 2.75 1.79 3.99
C GLY A 378 3.71 1.34 5.08
N GLY A 379 3.29 0.34 5.83
CA GLY A 379 4.06 -0.20 6.94
C GLY A 379 3.61 -1.61 7.29
N ASP A 380 4.44 -2.28 8.06
CA ASP A 380 4.22 -3.63 8.52
C ASP A 380 4.79 -3.83 9.94
N ILE A 381 4.44 -4.94 10.59
CA ILE A 381 4.86 -5.29 11.95
C ILE A 381 5.81 -6.48 11.93
N ASP A 382 6.80 -6.46 12.81
CA ASP A 382 7.74 -7.56 13.00
C ASP A 382 7.24 -8.59 14.05
N LYS A 383 7.90 -9.74 14.16
CA LYS A 383 7.55 -10.81 15.11
C LYS A 383 7.66 -10.40 16.58
N ASN A 384 8.38 -9.32 16.88
CA ASN A 384 8.58 -8.77 18.22
C ASN A 384 7.57 -7.67 18.57
N GLY A 385 6.69 -7.29 17.64
CA GLY A 385 5.73 -6.21 17.81
C GLY A 385 6.26 -4.81 17.46
N VAL A 386 7.44 -4.71 16.84
CA VAL A 386 7.98 -3.44 16.34
C VAL A 386 7.33 -3.12 15.01
N LEU A 387 6.76 -1.92 14.91
CA LEU A 387 6.15 -1.43 13.68
C LEU A 387 7.21 -0.77 12.81
N TRP A 388 7.09 -0.94 11.50
CA TRP A 388 7.99 -0.39 10.50
C TRP A 388 7.19 0.31 9.41
N ALA A 389 7.58 1.51 9.01
CA ALA A 389 6.88 2.25 7.96
C ALA A 389 7.81 3.07 7.08
N SER A 390 7.38 3.27 5.85
CA SER A 390 8.04 4.14 4.89
C SER A 390 7.77 5.61 5.23
N GLY A 391 8.80 6.32 5.69
CA GLY A 391 8.74 7.74 6.04
C GLY A 391 8.96 8.67 4.86
N SER A 392 8.19 9.76 4.82
CA SER A 392 8.26 10.77 3.74
C SER A 392 9.55 11.58 3.73
N SER A 393 10.34 11.54 4.81
CA SER A 393 11.65 12.19 4.92
C SER A 393 12.82 11.38 4.34
N GLY A 394 12.54 10.27 3.64
CA GLY A 394 13.58 9.38 3.11
C GLY A 394 14.19 8.47 4.18
N HIS A 395 13.38 8.08 5.16
CA HIS A 395 13.76 7.16 6.24
C HIS A 395 12.81 5.97 6.31
N LEU A 396 13.33 4.83 6.71
CA LEU A 396 12.55 3.76 7.33
C LEU A 396 12.30 4.15 8.79
N ILE A 397 11.03 4.21 9.20
CA ILE A 397 10.62 4.57 10.56
C ILE A 397 10.30 3.30 11.32
N SER A 398 10.84 3.12 12.52
CA SER A 398 10.44 2.06 13.45
C SER A 398 9.75 2.62 14.68
N PHE A 399 8.75 1.92 15.21
CA PHE A 399 8.09 2.23 16.48
C PHE A 399 7.99 0.99 17.37
N ASP A 400 8.50 1.10 18.60
CA ASP A 400 8.44 0.05 19.63
C ASP A 400 7.67 0.55 20.86
N ARG A 401 6.42 0.10 20.99
CA ARG A 401 5.53 0.46 22.10
C ARG A 401 6.09 0.10 23.47
N ARG A 402 7.00 -0.89 23.56
CA ARG A 402 7.57 -1.35 24.84
C ARG A 402 8.55 -0.35 25.43
N LYS A 403 9.02 0.61 24.63
CA LYS A 403 9.91 1.68 25.09
C LYS A 403 9.16 2.86 25.69
N CYS A 404 7.83 2.91 25.56
CA CYS A 404 7.05 4.01 26.10
C CYS A 404 7.14 4.06 27.63
N GLU A 405 7.61 5.19 28.16
CA GLU A 405 7.79 5.43 29.60
C GLU A 405 6.55 6.08 30.23
N GLY A 406 5.80 6.84 29.44
CA GLY A 406 4.57 7.52 29.86
C GLY A 406 3.32 6.63 29.85
N PRO A 407 2.21 7.09 30.44
CA PRO A 407 0.93 6.41 30.37
C PRO A 407 0.44 6.30 28.92
N LEU A 408 -0.14 5.16 28.57
CA LEU A 408 -0.60 4.82 27.21
C LEU A 408 -2.08 5.14 26.98
N ASN A 409 -2.76 5.60 28.02
CA ASN A 409 -4.14 6.07 28.04
C ASN A 409 -4.27 7.32 28.92
N GLY A 410 -5.49 7.85 29.00
CA GLY A 410 -5.81 9.06 29.75
C GLY A 410 -5.67 10.35 28.93
N PRO A 411 -5.90 11.51 29.55
CA PRO A 411 -6.12 12.78 28.84
C PRO A 411 -4.89 13.28 28.07
N ASN A 412 -3.69 12.80 28.40
CA ASN A 412 -2.44 13.18 27.75
C ASN A 412 -1.98 12.17 26.69
N ALA A 413 -2.57 10.97 26.62
CA ALA A 413 -2.18 9.91 25.68
C ALA A 413 -2.84 10.09 24.30
N THR A 414 -2.70 11.27 23.72
CA THR A 414 -3.44 11.67 22.51
C THR A 414 -2.58 11.66 21.24
N GLY A 415 -1.40 11.05 21.27
CA GLY A 415 -0.50 10.92 20.11
C GLY A 415 0.98 11.15 20.37
N ASN A 416 1.33 12.14 21.21
CA ASN A 416 2.72 12.61 21.35
C ASN A 416 3.40 12.09 22.63
N HIS A 417 2.79 11.12 23.30
CA HIS A 417 3.16 10.68 24.65
C HIS A 417 4.24 9.60 24.70
N CYS A 418 4.73 9.13 23.55
CA CYS A 418 5.81 8.14 23.45
C CYS A 418 6.77 8.46 22.30
N PRO A 419 7.48 9.61 22.33
CA PRO A 419 8.52 9.91 21.35
C PRO A 419 9.68 8.90 21.38
N GLU A 420 10.01 8.34 22.54
CA GLU A 420 11.08 7.36 22.80
C GLU A 420 10.86 6.00 22.11
N GLY A 421 9.63 5.71 21.70
CA GLY A 421 9.31 4.53 20.90
C GLY A 421 9.82 4.60 19.47
N PHE A 422 10.09 5.81 18.94
CA PHE A 422 10.43 6.01 17.53
C PHE A 422 11.94 5.98 17.26
N ALA A 423 12.31 5.42 16.11
CA ALA A 423 13.62 5.61 15.51
C ALA A 423 13.53 5.79 13.99
N MET A 424 14.53 6.46 13.41
CA MET A 424 14.60 6.78 11.98
C MET A 424 15.89 6.22 11.38
N HIS A 425 15.76 5.45 10.30
CA HIS A 425 16.86 4.79 9.61
C HIS A 425 16.95 5.32 8.19
N ARG A 426 17.98 6.10 7.89
CA ARG A 426 18.10 6.81 6.61
C ARG A 426 18.26 5.84 5.44
N TYR A 427 17.43 5.98 4.41
CA TYR A 427 17.58 5.18 3.19
C TYR A 427 18.88 5.54 2.43
N PRO A 428 19.41 4.63 1.61
CA PRO A 428 20.53 4.93 0.73
C PRO A 428 20.23 6.09 -0.23
N GLY A 429 21.29 6.77 -0.67
CA GLY A 429 21.21 7.86 -1.63
C GLY A 429 21.30 9.27 -1.02
N PRO A 430 21.36 10.30 -1.87
CA PRO A 430 21.50 11.68 -1.44
C PRO A 430 20.18 12.24 -0.92
N GLY A 431 20.26 13.20 0.01
CA GLY A 431 19.14 14.09 0.35
C GLY A 431 19.01 15.25 -0.65
N PHE A 432 18.03 16.12 -0.43
CA PHE A 432 18.00 17.42 -1.09
C PHE A 432 19.10 18.32 -0.50
N GLU A 433 19.61 19.29 -1.26
CA GLU A 433 20.71 20.18 -0.81
C GLU A 433 20.38 20.91 0.49
N ASP A 434 19.15 21.44 0.59
CA ASP A 434 18.66 22.13 1.79
C ASP A 434 18.08 21.18 2.84
N TYR A 435 18.12 19.86 2.61
CA TYR A 435 17.69 18.82 3.55
C TYR A 435 18.67 17.62 3.53
N PRO A 436 19.94 17.83 3.93
CA PRO A 436 21.00 16.84 3.75
C PRO A 436 20.87 15.62 4.67
N ASN A 437 20.19 15.79 5.81
CA ASN A 437 19.98 14.72 6.79
C ASN A 437 18.93 13.69 6.34
N GLY A 438 18.18 13.97 5.26
CA GLY A 438 17.26 13.02 4.64
C GLY A 438 17.86 12.21 3.50
N SER A 439 17.01 11.39 2.88
CA SER A 439 17.25 10.85 1.54
C SER A 439 16.13 11.34 0.62
N ALA A 440 16.43 11.53 -0.66
CA ALA A 440 15.42 11.79 -1.68
C ALA A 440 14.61 10.52 -2.01
N GLU A 441 15.01 9.34 -1.49
CA GLU A 441 14.27 8.09 -1.66
C GLU A 441 12.79 8.22 -1.26
N GLY A 442 11.91 7.65 -2.09
CA GLY A 442 10.46 7.74 -1.94
C GLY A 442 9.81 6.36 -1.90
N SER A 443 10.00 5.65 -0.78
CA SER A 443 9.36 4.35 -0.55
C SER A 443 7.83 4.47 -0.45
N TYR A 444 7.13 3.53 -1.09
CA TYR A 444 5.68 3.40 -1.02
C TYR A 444 5.20 2.56 0.17
N TYR A 445 5.84 1.42 0.43
CA TYR A 445 5.42 0.43 1.43
C TYR A 445 6.61 -0.23 2.09
N THR A 446 6.43 -0.66 3.33
CA THR A 446 7.37 -1.49 4.10
C THR A 446 6.68 -2.79 4.49
N TRP A 447 7.35 -3.91 4.29
CA TRP A 447 6.92 -5.26 4.63
C TRP A 447 8.02 -5.93 5.47
N VAL A 448 7.66 -6.81 6.43
CA VAL A 448 8.64 -7.53 7.24
C VAL A 448 8.69 -9.00 6.85
N ASP A 449 9.86 -9.48 6.45
CA ASP A 449 10.13 -10.89 6.18
C ASP A 449 10.21 -11.69 7.48
N HIS A 450 9.09 -12.22 7.96
CA HIS A 450 9.05 -13.01 9.21
C HIS A 450 9.80 -14.34 9.12
N HIS A 451 9.97 -14.89 7.91
CA HIS A 451 10.29 -16.30 7.69
C HIS A 451 11.53 -16.51 6.80
N ASN A 452 12.32 -15.46 6.59
CA ASN A 452 13.48 -15.49 5.71
C ASN A 452 13.11 -15.94 4.28
N THR A 453 11.94 -15.54 3.78
CA THR A 453 11.51 -15.89 2.43
C THR A 453 12.41 -15.28 1.36
N VAL A 454 13.15 -14.23 1.67
CA VAL A 454 14.04 -13.54 0.71
C VAL A 454 15.47 -14.10 0.74
N GLY A 455 15.93 -14.59 1.90
CA GLY A 455 17.30 -15.06 2.11
C GLY A 455 18.20 -14.09 2.89
N LEU A 456 17.66 -12.97 3.38
CA LEU A 456 18.43 -12.01 4.20
C LEU A 456 18.48 -12.36 5.69
N GLY A 457 17.61 -13.25 6.16
CA GLY A 457 17.40 -13.57 7.57
C GLY A 457 15.93 -13.47 7.95
N GLU A 458 15.59 -13.97 9.13
CA GLU A 458 14.24 -13.78 9.67
C GLU A 458 14.06 -12.39 10.25
N ASN A 459 12.82 -11.93 10.25
CA ASN A 459 12.35 -10.68 10.84
C ASN A 459 13.01 -9.43 10.25
N VAL A 460 13.29 -9.43 8.95
CA VAL A 460 13.96 -8.31 8.26
C VAL A 460 12.92 -7.36 7.65
N PRO A 461 12.83 -6.09 8.07
CA PRO A 461 12.01 -5.09 7.39
C PRO A 461 12.61 -4.74 6.02
N ILE A 462 11.75 -4.71 5.00
CA ILE A 462 12.07 -4.45 3.60
C ILE A 462 11.11 -3.39 3.06
N SER A 463 11.65 -2.29 2.56
CA SER A 463 10.89 -1.23 1.92
C SER A 463 10.99 -1.31 0.41
N THR A 464 9.93 -0.88 -0.28
CA THR A 464 10.04 -0.47 -1.68
C THR A 464 11.07 0.66 -1.78
N ALA A 465 12.01 0.62 -2.71
CA ALA A 465 13.03 1.66 -2.90
C ALA A 465 12.86 2.22 -4.31
N ASN A 466 11.77 2.94 -4.50
CA ASN A 466 11.25 3.30 -5.82
C ASN A 466 12.14 4.29 -6.57
N LEU A 467 12.92 5.13 -5.88
CA LEU A 467 13.91 5.99 -6.54
C LEU A 467 15.30 5.34 -6.62
N GLN A 468 15.40 4.06 -6.26
CA GLN A 468 16.59 3.20 -6.39
C GLN A 468 16.32 1.95 -7.24
N ASP A 469 15.22 1.94 -8.00
CA ASP A 469 14.80 0.85 -8.90
C ASP A 469 14.64 -0.53 -8.22
N GLY A 470 14.14 -0.61 -6.98
CA GLY A 470 14.04 -1.90 -6.34
C GLY A 470 13.49 -1.89 -4.93
N PHE A 471 14.19 -2.58 -4.03
CA PHE A 471 13.84 -2.75 -2.62
C PHE A 471 15.06 -2.54 -1.73
N VAL A 472 14.85 -2.23 -0.47
CA VAL A 472 15.92 -2.09 0.52
C VAL A 472 15.55 -2.81 1.80
N GLY A 473 16.36 -3.79 2.19
CA GLY A 473 16.24 -4.49 3.48
C GLY A 473 17.08 -3.79 4.55
N TYR A 474 16.56 -3.67 5.77
CA TYR A 474 17.32 -3.15 6.91
C TYR A 474 17.68 -4.29 7.86
N LYS A 475 18.98 -4.57 7.98
CA LYS A 475 19.51 -5.67 8.78
C LYS A 475 20.79 -5.24 9.48
N ASP A 476 20.89 -5.52 10.77
CA ASP A 476 22.09 -5.26 11.59
C ASP A 476 22.63 -3.82 11.44
N GLY A 477 21.73 -2.83 11.39
CA GLY A 477 22.09 -1.42 11.22
C GLY A 477 22.41 -0.99 9.78
N GLN A 478 22.34 -1.90 8.81
CA GLN A 478 22.71 -1.67 7.42
C GLN A 478 21.50 -1.72 6.48
N MET A 479 21.54 -0.86 5.46
CA MET A 479 20.61 -0.89 4.32
C MET A 479 21.21 -1.76 3.21
N ILE A 480 20.48 -2.77 2.77
CA ILE A 480 20.88 -3.73 1.73
C ILE A 480 19.98 -3.50 0.52
N LEU A 481 20.53 -2.94 -0.55
CA LEU A 481 19.78 -2.64 -1.76
C LEU A 481 19.64 -3.87 -2.66
N MET A 482 18.41 -4.18 -3.05
CA MET A 482 18.03 -5.20 -4.01
C MET A 482 17.44 -4.52 -5.25
N ARG A 483 18.31 -4.15 -6.19
CA ARG A 483 17.94 -3.41 -7.40
C ARG A 483 17.45 -4.34 -8.50
N VAL A 484 16.38 -3.95 -9.19
CA VAL A 484 15.96 -4.51 -10.47
C VAL A 484 16.64 -3.69 -11.56
N PRO A 485 17.70 -4.20 -12.22
CA PRO A 485 18.54 -3.38 -13.08
C PRO A 485 17.92 -3.07 -14.45
N TYR A 486 16.91 -3.86 -14.86
CA TYR A 486 16.30 -3.76 -16.18
C TYR A 486 14.84 -4.24 -16.14
N PRO A 487 13.92 -3.55 -16.84
CA PRO A 487 14.13 -2.24 -17.44
C PRO A 487 14.42 -1.18 -16.38
N MET A 488 15.18 -0.15 -16.74
CA MET A 488 15.30 1.03 -15.89
C MET A 488 13.91 1.59 -15.60
N GLY A 489 13.68 1.93 -14.34
CA GLY A 489 12.39 2.43 -13.94
C GLY A 489 11.47 1.45 -13.24
N PHE A 490 12.02 0.37 -12.69
CA PHE A 490 11.25 -0.50 -11.83
C PHE A 490 10.71 0.29 -10.62
N TYR A 491 9.41 0.16 -10.40
CA TYR A 491 8.68 0.88 -9.38
C TYR A 491 7.71 -0.11 -8.74
N ALA A 492 7.69 -0.23 -7.41
CA ALA A 492 6.85 -1.15 -6.68
C ALA A 492 5.94 -0.41 -5.69
N LYS A 493 4.76 -0.98 -5.42
CA LYS A 493 3.85 -0.49 -4.37
C LYS A 493 3.61 -1.49 -3.26
N GLY A 494 3.87 -2.76 -3.50
CA GLY A 494 3.77 -3.85 -2.55
C GLY A 494 4.78 -4.94 -2.90
N LEU A 495 4.92 -5.88 -1.99
CA LEU A 495 5.88 -6.98 -2.05
C LEU A 495 5.40 -8.09 -1.13
N ASP A 496 5.75 -9.32 -1.46
CA ASP A 496 5.38 -10.50 -0.69
C ASP A 496 6.50 -11.56 -0.75
N GLY A 497 6.47 -12.50 0.18
CA GLY A 497 7.48 -13.53 0.35
C GLY A 497 6.93 -14.92 0.17
N ARG A 498 7.64 -15.77 -0.60
CA ARG A 498 7.27 -17.18 -0.80
C ARG A 498 8.46 -18.12 -0.60
N ILE A 499 8.18 -19.27 -0.01
CA ILE A 499 9.11 -20.39 0.07
C ILE A 499 8.50 -21.54 -0.75
N ASP A 500 9.13 -21.82 -1.89
CA ASP A 500 8.78 -22.91 -2.79
C ASP A 500 9.31 -24.26 -2.28
N ASP A 501 10.55 -24.28 -1.78
CA ASP A 501 11.13 -25.47 -1.14
C ASP A 501 12.10 -25.05 -0.02
N PRO A 502 11.79 -25.34 1.26
CA PRO A 502 12.67 -24.99 2.38
C PRO A 502 14.04 -25.67 2.32
N ASN A 503 14.17 -26.79 1.59
CA ASN A 503 15.41 -27.57 1.46
C ASN A 503 16.24 -27.17 0.23
N ALA A 504 15.71 -26.38 -0.70
CA ALA A 504 16.42 -25.94 -1.90
C ALA A 504 17.36 -24.73 -1.66
N GLY A 505 17.62 -24.37 -0.40
CA GLY A 505 18.47 -23.23 -0.04
C GLY A 505 17.89 -21.90 -0.54
N TRP A 506 18.70 -21.10 -1.22
CA TRP A 506 18.28 -19.81 -1.76
C TRP A 506 17.32 -19.94 -2.96
N LYS A 507 17.36 -21.05 -3.70
CA LYS A 507 16.52 -21.28 -4.89
C LYS A 507 15.06 -21.53 -4.56
N GLY A 508 14.79 -22.07 -3.38
CA GLY A 508 13.43 -22.30 -2.90
C GLY A 508 12.81 -21.08 -2.24
N ARG A 509 13.45 -19.90 -2.30
CA ARG A 509 13.07 -18.66 -1.63
C ARG A 509 12.84 -17.57 -2.67
N GLY A 510 11.97 -16.60 -2.41
CA GLY A 510 11.80 -15.46 -3.29
C GLY A 510 11.00 -14.33 -2.67
N LEU A 511 11.49 -13.11 -2.89
CA LEU A 511 10.68 -11.90 -2.84
C LEU A 511 9.94 -11.75 -4.16
N TRP A 512 8.65 -11.44 -4.11
CA TRP A 512 7.81 -11.23 -5.28
C TRP A 512 7.21 -9.83 -5.25
N SER A 513 7.18 -9.16 -6.40
CA SER A 513 6.52 -7.86 -6.54
C SER A 513 6.12 -7.55 -7.99
N ALA A 514 5.09 -6.73 -8.14
CA ALA A 514 4.68 -6.20 -9.44
C ALA A 514 5.37 -4.85 -9.68
N SER A 515 5.68 -4.57 -10.94
CA SER A 515 5.90 -3.18 -11.36
C SER A 515 4.57 -2.43 -11.20
N GLY A 516 4.52 -1.63 -10.14
CA GLY A 516 3.40 -0.87 -9.62
C GLY A 516 3.08 0.44 -10.35
N ASP A 517 3.84 0.75 -11.40
CA ASP A 517 3.78 2.04 -12.10
C ASP A 517 2.42 2.21 -12.79
N ARG A 518 1.70 3.30 -12.53
CA ARG A 518 0.38 3.58 -13.14
C ARG A 518 0.47 3.80 -14.65
N THR A 519 1.68 3.96 -15.17
CA THR A 519 2.03 4.34 -16.53
C THR A 519 3.24 3.52 -16.99
N PRO A 520 3.09 2.20 -17.23
CA PRO A 520 4.22 1.31 -17.57
C PRO A 520 5.06 1.81 -18.74
N TRP A 521 4.45 2.53 -19.69
CA TRP A 521 5.11 3.12 -20.84
C TRP A 521 6.02 4.34 -20.54
N LEU A 522 6.15 4.76 -19.29
CA LEU A 522 7.11 5.80 -18.89
C LEU A 522 8.52 5.26 -18.67
N ASN A 523 8.67 3.94 -18.51
CA ASN A 523 9.95 3.27 -18.46
C ASN A 523 10.66 3.28 -19.83
N GLU A 524 11.87 2.73 -19.88
CA GLU A 524 12.70 2.76 -21.11
C GLU A 524 12.13 1.98 -22.31
N PHE A 525 11.11 1.13 -22.10
CA PHE A 525 10.42 0.46 -23.21
C PHE A 525 9.41 1.36 -23.93
N GLY A 526 9.00 2.47 -23.31
CA GLY A 526 8.11 3.43 -23.94
C GLY A 526 6.71 2.89 -24.21
N LYS A 527 6.01 3.49 -25.19
CA LYS A 527 4.64 3.10 -25.55
C LYS A 527 4.61 1.65 -26.04
N GLY A 528 3.83 0.80 -25.36
CA GLY A 528 3.76 -0.64 -25.65
C GLY A 528 4.29 -1.51 -24.50
N ALA A 529 5.03 -0.92 -23.57
CA ALA A 529 5.54 -1.60 -22.38
C ALA A 529 4.41 -2.23 -21.56
N ARG A 530 4.64 -3.44 -21.08
CA ARG A 530 3.73 -4.13 -20.17
C ARG A 530 4.20 -4.00 -18.72
N PRO A 531 3.29 -4.08 -17.74
CA PRO A 531 3.67 -4.30 -16.36
C PRO A 531 4.55 -5.55 -16.22
N LEU A 532 5.39 -5.57 -15.18
CA LEU A 532 6.27 -6.69 -14.87
C LEU A 532 5.83 -7.38 -13.58
N ALA A 533 5.98 -8.69 -13.52
CA ALA A 533 6.11 -9.43 -12.27
C ALA A 533 7.59 -9.73 -12.09
N VAL A 534 8.11 -9.55 -10.88
CA VAL A 534 9.52 -9.77 -10.56
C VAL A 534 9.65 -10.70 -9.37
N GLN A 535 10.55 -11.67 -9.49
CA GLN A 535 11.06 -12.49 -8.41
C GLN A 535 12.51 -12.10 -8.13
N ILE A 536 12.84 -11.85 -6.87
CA ILE A 536 14.21 -11.61 -6.40
C ILE A 536 14.59 -12.71 -5.42
N GLN A 537 15.75 -13.33 -5.66
CA GLN A 537 16.34 -14.32 -4.77
C GLN A 537 17.74 -13.84 -4.35
N VAL A 538 18.10 -14.05 -3.08
CA VAL A 538 19.41 -13.65 -2.56
C VAL A 538 20.29 -14.88 -2.37
N ARG A 539 21.37 -14.97 -3.14
CA ARG A 539 22.38 -16.03 -2.99
C ARG A 539 23.27 -15.76 -1.76
N PRO A 540 23.74 -16.81 -1.05
CA PRO A 540 24.70 -16.64 0.03
C PRO A 540 26.03 -16.08 -0.46
N ASP A 541 26.46 -16.46 -1.67
CA ASP A 541 27.66 -15.97 -2.34
C ASP A 541 27.49 -15.93 -3.88
N PRO A 542 28.36 -15.23 -4.63
CA PRO A 542 28.23 -15.09 -6.08
C PRO A 542 28.34 -16.38 -6.90
N LEU A 543 28.91 -17.45 -6.33
CA LEU A 543 29.18 -18.74 -6.98
C LEU A 543 28.17 -19.83 -6.58
N ALA A 544 27.29 -19.55 -5.61
CA ALA A 544 26.24 -20.47 -5.19
C ALA A 544 25.37 -20.87 -6.39
N ARG A 545 25.31 -22.19 -6.64
CA ARG A 545 24.71 -22.77 -7.84
C ARG A 545 23.26 -23.11 -7.70
#